data_AF-A0A1V4HGN3-F1
#
_entry.id   AF-A0A1V4HGN3-F1
#
_cell.length_a   1.000
_cell.length_b   1.000
_cell.length_c   1.000
_cell.angle_alpha   90.00
_cell.angle_beta   90.00
_cell.angle_gamma   90.00
#
_symmetry.space_group_name_H-M   'P 1'
#
loop_
_entity.id
_entity.type
_entity.pdbx_description
1 polymer ?
#
loop_
_entity_poly.entity_id
_entity_poly.type
_entity_poly.pdbx_seq_one_letter_code
_entity_poly.pdbx_strand_id
1 'polypeptide(L)'
;MFRKITPIALHRAAISLLISSLLLGGGGLASAEELPPPPSPQTSQQGQLVQTREIDVTGDGKPETVALIGSKSDPNSPYFDKLYIVVSGQGQQQVVIPLEGGYNPHMQFCDFIGDKLPQIYVAAETGGSGGLSYYYIYSLKNNVPTAIPLPEPLRVKSTFKKNYKVLLKIEETGKSFKIDLIDRKDDYEKFGIYKDGKVIKPLIVNVDGYGALKPIDKDRDGICELMGIQRITGIANADTIGYANSIWKWKKGKWVLKEATITKTLQPSPR
;
A
#
# COMPACT_ATOMS: atom_id res chain seq x y z
N MET A 1 0.32 28.94 25.56
CA MET A 1 -0.11 27.92 26.53
C MET A 1 0.45 26.58 26.06
N PHE A 2 1.60 26.18 26.60
CA PHE A 2 2.31 24.96 26.17
C PHE A 2 1.81 23.76 26.99
N ARG A 3 1.25 22.75 26.34
CA ARG A 3 0.95 21.44 26.97
C ARG A 3 2.11 20.48 26.64
N LYS A 4 2.87 20.13 27.67
CA LYS A 4 3.86 19.05 27.66
C LYS A 4 3.13 17.70 27.60
N ILE A 5 3.58 16.80 26.75
CA ILE A 5 3.16 15.39 26.72
C ILE A 5 4.32 14.57 27.30
N THR A 6 4.05 13.86 28.40
CA THR A 6 4.95 12.95 29.11
C THR A 6 4.93 11.56 28.45
N PRO A 7 6.04 10.80 28.44
CA PRO A 7 6.12 9.50 27.77
C PRO A 7 5.53 8.35 28.61
N ILE A 8 4.97 7.36 27.93
CA ILE A 8 4.41 6.12 28.50
C ILE A 8 5.55 5.12 28.76
N ALA A 9 5.61 4.60 29.99
CA ALA A 9 6.59 3.62 30.44
C ALA A 9 6.18 2.19 30.03
N LEU A 10 7.14 1.43 29.47
CA LEU A 10 7.03 -0.02 29.26
C LEU A 10 7.08 -0.75 30.61
N HIS A 11 6.07 -1.57 30.90
CA HIS A 11 6.16 -2.58 31.96
C HIS A 11 6.55 -3.93 31.36
N ARG A 12 7.73 -4.42 31.75
CA ARG A 12 8.14 -5.82 31.62
C ARG A 12 7.54 -6.60 32.79
N ALA A 13 6.72 -7.61 32.51
CA ALA A 13 6.29 -8.57 33.53
C ALA A 13 7.17 -9.82 33.45
N ALA A 14 7.99 -10.03 34.49
CA ALA A 14 8.63 -11.29 34.79
C ALA A 14 7.69 -12.10 35.69
N ILE A 15 7.36 -13.34 35.30
CA ILE A 15 6.52 -14.24 36.09
C ILE A 15 7.45 -15.18 36.86
N SER A 16 7.53 -14.97 38.17
CA SER A 16 8.16 -15.90 39.12
C SER A 16 7.10 -16.84 39.68
N LEU A 17 7.27 -18.15 39.51
CA LEU A 17 6.49 -19.18 40.19
C LEU A 17 6.94 -19.28 41.66
N LEU A 18 6.01 -19.17 42.60
CA LEU A 18 6.19 -19.63 43.97
C LEU A 18 4.95 -20.44 44.37
N ILE A 19 5.20 -21.70 44.69
CA ILE A 19 4.26 -22.66 45.24
C ILE A 19 4.31 -22.55 46.76
N SER A 20 3.18 -22.33 47.40
CA SER A 20 3.02 -22.61 48.82
C SER A 20 1.59 -23.08 49.09
N SER A 21 1.51 -24.34 49.52
CA SER A 21 0.35 -24.99 50.08
C SER A 21 0.02 -24.40 51.46
N LEU A 22 -1.27 -24.29 51.81
CA LEU A 22 -1.78 -24.58 53.14
C LEU A 22 -3.32 -24.76 53.09
N LEU A 23 -3.78 -25.84 53.71
CA LEU A 23 -5.19 -26.22 53.91
C LEU A 23 -5.78 -25.45 55.10
N LEU A 24 -7.10 -25.16 55.07
CA LEU A 24 -8.06 -25.45 56.16
C LEU A 24 -9.48 -24.93 55.85
N GLY A 25 -10.41 -25.89 55.74
CA GLY A 25 -11.71 -25.90 56.44
C GLY A 25 -12.81 -24.88 56.10
N GLY A 26 -13.99 -25.41 55.74
CA GLY A 26 -15.27 -24.82 56.18
C GLY A 26 -16.33 -24.56 55.11
N GLY A 27 -17.28 -25.49 55.03
CA GLY A 27 -18.71 -25.34 54.68
C GLY A 27 -19.21 -24.14 53.85
N GLY A 28 -19.78 -24.45 52.69
CA GLY A 28 -20.67 -23.56 51.95
C GLY A 28 -21.05 -24.15 50.60
N LEU A 29 -22.26 -24.71 50.48
CA LEU A 29 -22.85 -25.10 49.21
C LEU A 29 -23.19 -23.81 48.43
N ALA A 30 -22.34 -23.49 47.46
CA ALA A 30 -22.64 -22.57 46.38
C ALA A 30 -22.21 -23.25 45.07
N SER A 31 -23.16 -23.43 44.15
CA SER A 31 -22.87 -23.88 42.80
C SER A 31 -21.92 -22.87 42.14
N ALA A 32 -20.65 -23.25 42.01
CA ALA A 32 -19.71 -22.53 41.19
C ALA A 32 -20.08 -22.81 39.73
N GLU A 33 -20.49 -21.79 38.98
CA GLU A 33 -20.38 -21.82 37.52
C GLU A 33 -18.92 -22.04 37.20
N GLU A 34 -18.62 -23.19 36.62
CA GLU A 34 -17.28 -23.50 36.12
C GLU A 34 -16.94 -22.47 35.04
N LEU A 35 -15.95 -21.62 35.33
CA LEU A 35 -15.45 -20.64 34.37
C LEU A 35 -15.12 -21.38 33.07
N PRO A 36 -15.55 -20.86 31.90
CA PRO A 36 -15.22 -21.49 30.63
C PRO A 36 -13.70 -21.65 30.55
N PRO A 37 -13.20 -22.77 30.02
CA PRO A 37 -11.76 -22.99 29.92
C PRO A 37 -11.13 -21.80 29.17
N PRO A 38 -9.94 -21.34 29.58
CA PRO A 38 -9.25 -20.28 28.88
C PRO A 38 -9.16 -20.66 27.40
N PRO A 39 -9.36 -19.69 26.47
CA PRO A 39 -9.27 -19.97 25.05
C PRO A 39 -7.94 -20.68 24.79
N SER A 40 -8.01 -21.80 24.07
CA SER A 40 -6.84 -22.56 23.66
C SER A 40 -5.83 -21.62 23.00
N PRO A 41 -4.51 -21.83 23.17
CA PRO A 41 -3.50 -21.03 22.47
C PRO A 41 -3.86 -21.02 20.99
N GLN A 42 -4.14 -19.84 20.44
CA GLN A 42 -4.45 -19.68 19.03
C GLN A 42 -3.34 -20.36 18.23
N THR A 43 -3.73 -21.29 17.38
CA THR A 43 -2.88 -21.99 16.42
C THR A 43 -1.89 -20.98 15.86
N SER A 44 -0.59 -21.25 16.00
CA SER A 44 0.45 -20.44 15.37
C SER A 44 0.07 -20.29 13.90
N GLN A 45 -0.24 -19.06 13.47
CA GLN A 45 -0.50 -18.79 12.06
C GLN A 45 0.79 -19.08 11.29
N GLN A 46 0.88 -20.29 10.73
CA GLN A 46 2.04 -20.76 10.02
C GLN A 46 2.15 -19.95 8.73
N GLY A 47 3.19 -19.12 8.63
CA GLY A 47 3.39 -18.25 7.47
C GLY A 47 3.54 -19.05 6.18
N GLN A 48 2.78 -18.68 5.15
CA GLN A 48 2.89 -19.22 3.81
C GLN A 48 3.93 -18.44 3.02
N LEU A 49 4.91 -19.13 2.43
CA LEU A 49 5.82 -18.51 1.48
C LEU A 49 5.07 -18.08 0.21
N VAL A 50 5.13 -16.78 -0.10
CA VAL A 50 4.53 -16.19 -1.31
C VAL A 50 5.55 -16.16 -2.43
N GLN A 51 6.75 -15.64 -2.15
CA GLN A 51 7.84 -15.48 -3.11
C GLN A 51 9.17 -15.51 -2.38
N THR A 52 10.23 -15.99 -3.04
CA THR A 52 11.60 -15.93 -2.53
C THR A 52 12.58 -15.54 -3.62
N ARG A 53 13.70 -14.92 -3.25
CA ARG A 53 14.81 -14.59 -4.15
C ARG A 53 16.13 -14.55 -3.39
N GLU A 54 17.17 -15.11 -4.00
CA GLU A 54 18.57 -14.95 -3.58
C GLU A 54 19.16 -13.70 -4.25
N ILE A 55 19.55 -12.70 -3.47
CA ILE A 55 20.07 -11.42 -3.97
C ILE A 55 20.79 -10.65 -2.85
N ASP A 56 21.89 -9.98 -3.19
CA ASP A 56 22.58 -9.06 -2.25
C ASP A 56 21.75 -7.77 -2.11
N VAL A 57 21.16 -7.57 -0.93
CA VAL A 57 20.39 -6.37 -0.55
C VAL A 57 21.02 -5.62 0.62
N THR A 58 22.12 -6.15 1.19
CA THR A 58 22.84 -5.53 2.30
C THR A 58 24.09 -4.77 1.85
N GLY A 59 24.64 -5.11 0.69
CA GLY A 59 25.79 -4.48 0.07
C GLY A 59 27.14 -5.05 0.52
N ASP A 60 27.15 -6.26 1.09
CA ASP A 60 28.39 -6.94 1.51
C ASP A 60 28.99 -7.86 0.42
N GLY A 61 28.34 -7.92 -0.75
CA GLY A 61 28.76 -8.74 -1.90
C GLY A 61 28.32 -10.19 -1.82
N LYS A 62 27.59 -10.61 -0.78
CA LYS A 62 27.04 -11.96 -0.63
C LYS A 62 25.51 -11.89 -0.75
N PRO A 63 24.88 -12.86 -1.43
CA PRO A 63 23.43 -12.88 -1.54
C PRO A 63 22.78 -13.24 -0.20
N GLU A 64 21.65 -12.58 0.10
CA GLU A 64 20.71 -13.00 1.12
C GLU A 64 19.50 -13.72 0.50
N THR A 65 18.89 -14.62 1.28
CA THR A 65 17.56 -15.12 0.99
C THR A 65 16.53 -14.09 1.42
N VAL A 66 15.87 -13.46 0.45
CA VAL A 66 14.75 -12.53 0.69
C VAL A 66 13.44 -13.23 0.37
N ALA A 67 12.60 -13.42 1.40
CA ALA A 67 11.31 -14.08 1.30
C ALA A 67 10.15 -13.11 1.61
N LEU A 68 9.13 -13.13 0.77
CA LEU A 68 7.82 -12.57 1.08
C LEU A 68 6.94 -13.69 1.65
N ILE A 69 6.51 -13.53 2.89
CA ILE A 69 5.71 -14.51 3.63
C ILE A 69 4.38 -13.86 3.99
N GLY A 70 3.27 -14.58 3.82
CA GLY A 70 1.95 -14.13 4.23
C GLY A 70 1.33 -15.03 5.29
N SER A 71 0.62 -14.46 6.25
CA SER A 71 -0.24 -15.19 7.17
C SER A 71 -1.70 -15.01 6.79
N LYS A 72 -2.51 -16.05 6.94
CA LYS A 72 -3.94 -16.01 6.72
C LYS A 72 -4.65 -16.89 7.74
N SER A 73 -5.75 -16.39 8.27
CA SER A 73 -6.60 -17.10 9.23
C SER A 73 -7.41 -18.20 8.56
N ASP A 74 -7.82 -18.00 7.31
CA ASP A 74 -8.47 -19.01 6.48
C ASP A 74 -7.51 -19.47 5.37
N PRO A 75 -7.03 -20.73 5.38
CA PRO A 75 -6.17 -21.28 4.34
C PRO A 75 -6.76 -21.24 2.93
N ASN A 76 -8.09 -21.18 2.78
CA ASN A 76 -8.76 -21.13 1.49
C ASN A 76 -8.97 -19.69 0.99
N SER A 77 -8.73 -18.69 1.84
CA SER A 77 -8.83 -17.29 1.44
C SER A 77 -7.68 -16.92 0.49
N PRO A 78 -7.97 -16.19 -0.62
CA PRO A 78 -6.94 -15.56 -1.42
C PRO A 78 -6.38 -14.28 -0.78
N TYR A 79 -6.94 -13.83 0.35
CA TYR A 79 -6.46 -12.70 1.13
C TYR A 79 -5.45 -13.13 2.19
N PHE A 80 -4.33 -12.42 2.30
CA PHE A 80 -3.42 -12.53 3.44
C PHE A 80 -3.75 -11.46 4.48
N ASP A 81 -3.84 -11.85 5.75
CA ASP A 81 -4.13 -10.94 6.87
C ASP A 81 -2.93 -10.04 7.19
N LYS A 82 -1.72 -10.60 7.08
CA LYS A 82 -0.45 -9.88 7.23
C LYS A 82 0.59 -10.43 6.26
N LEU A 83 1.51 -9.56 5.88
CA LEU A 83 2.66 -9.91 5.05
C LEU A 83 3.95 -9.57 5.81
N TYR A 84 5.04 -10.26 5.46
CA TYR A 84 6.35 -10.08 6.06
C TYR A 84 7.41 -10.18 4.98
N ILE A 85 8.35 -9.24 4.97
CA ILE A 85 9.64 -9.41 4.30
C ILE A 85 10.58 -10.05 5.31
N VAL A 86 11.13 -11.21 4.99
CA VAL A 86 12.12 -11.91 5.80
C VAL A 86 13.42 -11.98 5.02
N VAL A 87 14.49 -11.41 5.58
CA VAL A 87 15.83 -11.40 4.98
C VAL A 87 16.76 -12.21 5.86
N SER A 88 17.38 -13.23 5.29
CA SER A 88 18.30 -14.13 5.98
C SER A 88 19.62 -14.22 5.21
N GLY A 89 20.73 -13.80 5.84
CA GLY A 89 22.09 -13.90 5.29
C GLY A 89 23.01 -14.72 6.19
N GLN A 90 24.06 -15.31 5.63
CA GLN A 90 25.01 -16.11 6.41
C GLN A 90 25.81 -15.23 7.37
N GLY A 91 25.68 -15.49 8.68
CA GLY A 91 26.38 -14.73 9.72
C GLY A 91 25.78 -13.34 9.99
N GLN A 92 24.65 -13.02 9.37
CA GLN A 92 23.88 -11.80 9.63
C GLN A 92 22.69 -12.11 10.54
N GLN A 93 22.24 -11.10 11.30
CA GLN A 93 20.98 -11.22 12.04
C GLN A 93 19.81 -11.18 11.05
N GLN A 94 18.89 -12.14 11.18
CA GLN A 94 17.67 -12.16 10.37
C GLN A 94 16.86 -10.87 10.59
N VAL A 95 16.42 -10.26 9.49
CA VAL A 95 15.54 -9.10 9.50
C VAL A 95 14.13 -9.52 9.12
N VAL A 96 13.14 -9.09 9.90
CA VAL A 96 11.71 -9.33 9.65
C VAL A 96 10.99 -7.99 9.65
N ILE A 97 10.36 -7.65 8.53
CA ILE A 97 9.63 -6.40 8.33
C ILE A 97 8.14 -6.71 8.17
N PRO A 98 7.28 -6.35 9.14
CA PRO A 98 5.84 -6.56 9.03
C PRO A 98 5.22 -5.54 8.07
N LEU A 99 4.29 -5.99 7.25
CA LEU A 99 3.52 -5.19 6.30
C LEU A 99 2.02 -5.47 6.47
N GLU A 100 1.19 -4.59 5.92
CA GLU A 100 -0.26 -4.88 5.82
C GLU A 100 -0.54 -6.06 4.89
N GLY A 101 -1.66 -6.73 5.19
CA GLY A 101 -2.23 -7.78 4.36
C GLY A 101 -2.75 -7.28 3.00
N GLY A 102 -3.14 -8.22 2.15
CA GLY A 102 -3.69 -7.91 0.84
C GLY A 102 -3.85 -9.12 -0.07
N TYR A 103 -4.50 -8.90 -1.21
CA TYR A 103 -4.62 -9.84 -2.31
C TYR A 103 -3.41 -9.75 -3.25
N ASN A 104 -3.11 -10.85 -3.93
CA ASN A 104 -2.08 -10.94 -4.97
C ASN A 104 -0.73 -10.29 -4.60
N PRO A 105 -0.19 -10.55 -3.39
CA PRO A 105 1.04 -9.92 -2.96
C PRO A 105 2.21 -10.37 -3.82
N HIS A 106 3.10 -9.45 -4.16
CA HIS A 106 4.31 -9.74 -4.93
C HIS A 106 5.46 -8.83 -4.52
N MET A 107 6.68 -9.32 -4.78
CA MET A 107 7.92 -8.66 -4.45
C MET A 107 8.78 -8.48 -5.71
N GLN A 108 9.37 -7.30 -5.85
CA GLN A 108 10.32 -6.96 -6.90
C GLN A 108 11.52 -6.26 -6.30
N PHE A 109 12.60 -6.18 -7.08
CA PHE A 109 13.87 -5.65 -6.63
C PHE A 109 14.40 -4.70 -7.69
N CYS A 110 14.75 -3.49 -7.28
CA CYS A 110 15.39 -2.52 -8.16
C CYS A 110 16.17 -1.47 -7.36
N ASP A 111 17.22 -0.90 -7.95
CA ASP A 111 17.88 0.28 -7.39
C ASP A 111 17.00 1.51 -7.67
N PHE A 112 16.26 1.98 -6.67
CA PHE A 112 15.44 3.19 -6.82
C PHE A 112 16.21 4.46 -6.48
N ILE A 113 17.25 4.35 -5.64
CA ILE A 113 17.92 5.51 -5.04
C ILE A 113 19.29 5.83 -5.67
N GLY A 114 19.73 5.01 -6.62
CA GLY A 114 20.97 5.17 -7.38
C GLY A 114 22.22 4.82 -6.59
N ASP A 115 22.12 3.95 -5.58
CA ASP A 115 23.26 3.55 -4.74
C ASP A 115 23.86 2.18 -5.10
N LYS A 116 23.43 1.63 -6.25
CA LYS A 116 23.84 0.34 -6.83
C LYS A 116 23.43 -0.87 -6.01
N LEU A 117 22.60 -0.69 -4.99
CA LEU A 117 22.03 -1.77 -4.21
C LEU A 117 20.53 -1.86 -4.52
N PRO A 118 19.99 -3.05 -4.82
CA PRO A 118 18.57 -3.18 -5.05
C PRO A 118 17.80 -2.97 -3.75
N GLN A 119 16.77 -2.14 -3.80
CA GLN A 119 15.76 -2.06 -2.76
C GLN A 119 14.65 -3.08 -3.02
N ILE A 120 13.97 -3.46 -1.94
CA ILE A 120 12.87 -4.41 -1.94
C ILE A 120 11.57 -3.62 -2.11
N TYR A 121 10.88 -3.83 -3.23
CA TYR A 121 9.55 -3.31 -3.48
C TYR A 121 8.53 -4.42 -3.24
N VAL A 122 7.46 -4.12 -2.50
CA VAL A 122 6.32 -5.03 -2.30
C VAL A 122 5.02 -4.31 -2.62
N ALA A 123 4.09 -5.03 -3.25
CA ALA A 123 2.73 -4.55 -3.47
C ALA A 123 1.70 -5.63 -3.13
N ALA A 124 0.55 -5.21 -2.62
CA ALA A 124 -0.59 -6.08 -2.36
C ALA A 124 -1.91 -5.30 -2.53
N GLU A 125 -2.87 -5.87 -3.23
CA GLU A 125 -4.16 -5.25 -3.52
C GLU A 125 -5.04 -5.20 -2.27
N THR A 126 -5.73 -4.08 -2.04
CA THR A 126 -6.60 -3.92 -0.87
C THR A 126 -7.94 -4.67 -1.00
N GLY A 127 -8.34 -5.03 -2.23
CA GLY A 127 -9.62 -5.70 -2.53
C GLY A 127 -10.86 -4.80 -2.49
N GLY A 128 -10.72 -3.52 -2.18
CA GLY A 128 -11.82 -2.56 -2.21
C GLY A 128 -12.23 -2.16 -3.63
N SER A 129 -13.45 -1.64 -3.79
CA SER A 129 -13.99 -1.15 -5.07
C SER A 129 -13.23 0.03 -5.68
N GLY A 130 -12.40 0.70 -4.87
CA GLY A 130 -11.45 1.72 -5.33
C GLY A 130 -10.33 1.16 -6.21
N GLY A 131 -10.08 -0.16 -6.17
CA GLY A 131 -9.00 -0.78 -6.93
C GLY A 131 -7.62 -0.30 -6.49
N LEU A 132 -7.44 -0.06 -5.19
CA LEU A 132 -6.20 0.42 -4.59
C LEU A 132 -5.30 -0.74 -4.16
N SER A 133 -4.00 -0.49 -4.08
CA SER A 133 -3.04 -1.40 -3.46
C SER A 133 -2.21 -0.70 -2.39
N TYR A 134 -1.69 -1.49 -1.46
CA TYR A 134 -0.58 -1.11 -0.61
C TYR A 134 0.73 -1.31 -1.35
N TYR A 135 1.68 -0.41 -1.11
CA TYR A 135 3.01 -0.45 -1.69
C TYR A 135 4.04 -0.17 -0.58
N TYR A 136 5.21 -0.78 -0.70
CA TYR A 136 6.31 -0.58 0.23
C TYR A 136 7.64 -0.63 -0.52
N ILE A 137 8.59 0.20 -0.10
CA ILE A 137 9.98 0.15 -0.58
C ILE A 137 10.89 0.17 0.64
N TYR A 138 11.82 -0.78 0.73
CA TYR A 138 12.80 -0.86 1.79
C TYR A 138 14.23 -0.98 1.22
N SER A 139 15.15 -0.25 1.81
CA SER A 139 16.59 -0.51 1.70
C SER A 139 17.04 -1.34 2.90
N LEU A 140 17.94 -2.29 2.67
CA LEU A 140 18.54 -3.16 3.68
C LEU A 140 20.04 -2.94 3.82
N LYS A 141 20.55 -1.81 3.32
CA LYS A 141 21.97 -1.46 3.35
C LYS A 141 22.57 -1.66 4.75
N ASN A 142 23.68 -2.40 4.81
CA ASN A 142 24.36 -2.80 6.03
C ASN A 142 23.47 -3.56 7.04
N ASN A 143 22.51 -4.35 6.53
CA ASN A 143 21.51 -5.09 7.31
C ASN A 143 20.60 -4.19 8.19
N VAL A 144 20.41 -2.91 7.80
CA VAL A 144 19.54 -1.96 8.50
C VAL A 144 18.28 -1.68 7.65
N PRO A 145 17.09 -2.19 8.06
CA PRO A 145 15.86 -1.95 7.32
C PRO A 145 15.46 -0.48 7.41
N THR A 146 15.44 0.18 6.25
CA THR A 146 15.07 1.60 6.12
C THR A 146 13.93 1.74 5.12
N ALA A 147 12.76 2.17 5.59
CA ALA A 147 11.63 2.46 4.73
C ALA A 147 11.94 3.67 3.84
N ILE A 148 11.69 3.54 2.54
CA ILE A 148 11.75 4.65 1.59
C ILE A 148 10.31 5.15 1.38
N PRO A 149 10.02 6.43 1.68
CA PRO A 149 8.68 6.97 1.51
C PRO A 149 8.27 6.92 0.04
N LEU A 150 7.00 6.69 -0.25
CA LEU A 150 6.45 6.71 -1.60
C LEU A 150 6.14 8.14 -2.07
N PRO A 151 6.08 8.41 -3.37
CA PRO A 151 5.58 9.71 -3.84
C PRO A 151 4.11 9.88 -3.46
N GLU A 152 3.69 11.10 -3.13
CA GLU A 152 2.27 11.40 -2.95
C GLU A 152 1.52 11.27 -4.29
N PRO A 153 0.27 10.76 -4.30
CA PRO A 153 -0.56 10.73 -5.51
C PRO A 153 -0.77 12.13 -6.11
N LEU A 154 -0.89 12.20 -7.43
CA LEU A 154 -1.21 13.46 -8.13
C LEU A 154 -2.57 13.99 -7.70
N ARG A 155 -2.67 15.31 -7.58
CA ARG A 155 -3.93 15.99 -7.34
C ARG A 155 -4.47 16.54 -8.65
N VAL A 156 -5.73 16.25 -8.92
CA VAL A 156 -6.40 16.70 -10.14
C VAL A 156 -7.65 17.48 -9.81
N LYS A 157 -7.75 18.69 -10.36
CA LYS A 157 -8.95 19.53 -10.30
C LYS A 157 -9.78 19.34 -11.56
N SER A 158 -11.08 19.08 -11.41
CA SER A 158 -12.03 19.06 -12.52
C SER A 158 -12.69 20.41 -12.75
N THR A 159 -13.04 20.67 -14.01
CA THR A 159 -13.97 21.73 -14.38
C THR A 159 -14.82 21.26 -15.54
N PHE A 160 -16.10 21.03 -15.28
CA PHE A 160 -17.07 20.68 -16.30
C PHE A 160 -17.33 21.87 -17.24
N LYS A 161 -17.42 21.59 -18.54
CA LYS A 161 -17.59 22.55 -19.62
C LYS A 161 -18.73 22.10 -20.53
N LYS A 162 -19.31 23.04 -21.28
CA LYS A 162 -20.39 22.74 -22.23
C LYS A 162 -20.01 21.61 -23.20
N ASN A 163 -21.02 20.95 -23.74
CA ASN A 163 -20.93 19.84 -24.68
C ASN A 163 -20.21 18.63 -24.07
N TYR A 164 -20.61 18.24 -22.85
CA TYR A 164 -20.15 17.04 -22.13
C TYR A 164 -18.63 16.90 -22.04
N LYS A 165 -17.94 18.01 -21.75
CA LYS A 165 -16.47 18.04 -21.67
C LYS A 165 -16.03 18.33 -20.26
N VAL A 166 -15.01 17.66 -19.79
CA VAL A 166 -14.36 17.97 -18.51
C VAL A 166 -12.91 18.36 -18.76
N LEU A 167 -12.51 19.49 -18.17
CA LEU A 167 -11.12 19.91 -18.10
C LEU A 167 -10.54 19.42 -16.77
N LEU A 168 -9.48 18.63 -16.84
CA LEU A 168 -8.79 18.04 -15.70
C LEU A 168 -7.39 18.66 -15.60
N LYS A 169 -7.12 19.37 -14.50
CA LYS A 169 -5.85 20.05 -14.26
C LYS A 169 -5.04 19.32 -13.20
N ILE A 170 -3.85 18.85 -13.54
CA ILE A 170 -2.88 18.29 -12.58
C ILE A 170 -2.27 19.46 -11.82
N GLU A 171 -2.42 19.49 -10.50
CA GLU A 171 -1.98 20.62 -9.67
C GLU A 171 -0.46 20.77 -9.67
N GLU A 172 0.27 19.66 -9.59
CA GLU A 172 1.74 19.61 -9.49
C GLU A 172 2.44 20.18 -10.72
N THR A 173 1.82 20.10 -11.89
CA THR A 173 2.40 20.54 -13.17
C THR A 173 1.67 21.72 -13.80
N GLY A 174 0.46 22.05 -13.33
CA GLY A 174 -0.42 23.03 -13.95
C GLY A 174 -1.03 22.60 -15.29
N LYS A 175 -0.65 21.44 -15.84
CA LYS A 175 -1.12 20.96 -17.14
C LYS A 175 -2.59 20.58 -17.07
N SER A 176 -3.33 20.93 -18.13
CA SER A 176 -4.75 20.64 -18.25
C SER A 176 -5.04 19.72 -19.43
N PHE A 177 -5.91 18.75 -19.21
CA PHE A 177 -6.31 17.73 -20.17
C PHE A 177 -7.82 17.77 -20.34
N LYS A 178 -8.30 17.61 -21.57
CA LYS A 178 -9.73 17.62 -21.87
C LYS A 178 -10.18 16.19 -22.14
N ILE A 179 -11.20 15.74 -21.41
CA ILE A 179 -11.88 14.47 -21.66
C ILE A 179 -13.28 14.77 -22.18
N ASP A 180 -13.66 14.04 -23.24
CA ASP A 180 -15.01 14.06 -23.80
C ASP A 180 -15.84 12.95 -23.16
N LEU A 181 -17.03 13.29 -22.67
CA LEU A 181 -17.98 12.42 -22.00
C LEU A 181 -19.27 12.24 -22.82
N ILE A 182 -19.27 12.61 -24.10
CA ILE A 182 -20.45 12.51 -24.98
C ILE A 182 -21.00 11.08 -25.07
N ASP A 183 -20.13 10.08 -24.98
CA ASP A 183 -20.45 8.65 -24.93
C ASP A 183 -21.28 8.26 -23.68
N ARG A 184 -21.35 9.15 -22.68
CA ARG A 184 -22.07 8.96 -21.42
C ARG A 184 -23.10 10.06 -21.18
N LYS A 185 -23.50 10.77 -22.25
CA LYS A 185 -24.38 11.95 -22.14
C LYS A 185 -25.65 11.62 -21.35
N ASP A 186 -26.28 10.48 -21.62
CA ASP A 186 -27.59 10.13 -21.08
C ASP A 186 -27.52 9.94 -19.56
N ASP A 187 -26.46 9.29 -19.06
CA ASP A 187 -26.21 9.15 -17.62
C ASP A 187 -25.93 10.51 -16.97
N TYR A 188 -25.09 11.33 -17.59
CA TYR A 188 -24.73 12.65 -17.07
C TYR A 188 -25.91 13.64 -17.06
N GLU A 189 -26.86 13.50 -17.99
CA GLU A 189 -28.13 14.25 -17.97
C GLU A 189 -29.09 13.70 -16.92
N LYS A 190 -29.24 12.38 -16.84
CA LYS A 190 -30.08 11.71 -15.84
C LYS A 190 -29.67 12.06 -14.41
N PHE A 191 -28.37 12.19 -14.15
CA PHE A 191 -27.83 12.62 -12.86
C PHE A 191 -27.82 14.15 -12.66
N GLY A 192 -28.31 14.92 -13.63
CA GLY A 192 -28.48 16.37 -13.52
C GLY A 192 -27.17 17.16 -13.57
N ILE A 193 -26.07 16.57 -14.05
CA ILE A 193 -24.80 17.28 -14.27
C ILE A 193 -24.94 18.18 -15.50
N TYR A 194 -25.61 17.68 -16.53
CA TYR A 194 -25.89 18.39 -17.78
C TYR A 194 -27.38 18.47 -18.11
N LYS A 195 -27.74 19.44 -18.95
CA LYS A 195 -29.00 19.49 -19.69
C LYS A 195 -28.76 20.15 -21.04
N ASP A 196 -29.03 19.44 -22.12
CA ASP A 196 -28.84 19.91 -23.50
C ASP A 196 -27.40 20.43 -23.71
N GLY A 197 -26.42 19.69 -23.19
CA GLY A 197 -25.00 20.05 -23.25
C GLY A 197 -24.57 21.23 -22.38
N LYS A 198 -25.45 21.85 -21.58
CA LYS A 198 -25.09 22.89 -20.59
C LYS A 198 -24.83 22.27 -19.22
N VAL A 199 -23.79 22.73 -18.53
CA VAL A 199 -23.50 22.31 -17.16
C VAL A 199 -24.55 22.92 -16.23
N ILE A 200 -25.25 22.08 -15.48
CA ILE A 200 -26.27 22.49 -14.50
C ILE A 200 -25.71 22.42 -13.09
N LYS A 201 -25.01 21.32 -12.76
CA LYS A 201 -24.42 21.09 -11.45
C LYS A 201 -22.96 20.66 -11.61
N PRO A 202 -21.97 21.43 -11.10
CA PRO A 202 -20.58 21.00 -11.14
C PRO A 202 -20.38 19.80 -10.20
N LEU A 203 -19.63 18.81 -10.66
CA LEU A 203 -19.20 17.67 -9.88
C LEU A 203 -17.72 17.80 -9.51
N ILE A 204 -17.39 17.51 -8.26
CA ILE A 204 -16.01 17.27 -7.85
C ILE A 204 -15.71 15.82 -8.25
N VAL A 205 -14.75 15.64 -9.16
CA VAL A 205 -14.29 14.29 -9.52
C VAL A 205 -13.38 13.79 -8.41
N ASN A 206 -13.48 12.49 -8.11
CA ASN A 206 -12.55 11.87 -7.18
C ASN A 206 -11.37 11.33 -7.99
N VAL A 207 -10.17 11.63 -7.52
CA VAL A 207 -8.95 10.98 -7.99
C VAL A 207 -8.49 10.09 -6.87
N ASP A 208 -8.64 8.79 -7.09
CA ASP A 208 -8.29 7.79 -6.10
C ASP A 208 -6.77 7.81 -5.85
N GLY A 209 -6.34 7.13 -4.78
CA GLY A 209 -4.93 6.82 -4.58
C GLY A 209 -4.36 5.97 -5.72
N TYR A 210 -3.10 5.56 -5.60
CA TYR A 210 -2.51 4.68 -6.61
C TYR A 210 -3.27 3.35 -6.67
N GLY A 211 -3.85 3.07 -7.83
CA GLY A 211 -4.31 1.73 -8.19
C GLY A 211 -3.17 0.88 -8.75
N ALA A 212 -2.13 1.53 -9.28
CA ALA A 212 -0.85 0.90 -9.59
C ALA A 212 0.30 1.89 -9.29
N LEU A 213 1.40 1.40 -8.71
CA LEU A 213 2.64 2.16 -8.54
C LEU A 213 3.84 1.28 -8.87
N LYS A 214 4.15 1.14 -10.16
CA LYS A 214 5.05 0.08 -10.65
C LYS A 214 6.50 0.55 -10.73
N PRO A 215 7.48 -0.27 -10.30
CA PRO A 215 8.87 -0.08 -10.67
C PRO A 215 9.05 -0.16 -12.19
N ILE A 216 9.72 0.81 -12.79
CA ILE A 216 10.15 0.77 -14.19
C ILE A 216 11.56 1.34 -14.31
N ASP A 217 12.38 0.82 -15.22
CA ASP A 217 13.64 1.44 -15.64
C ASP A 217 13.43 2.03 -17.04
N LYS A 218 12.98 3.29 -17.08
CA LYS A 218 12.45 3.88 -18.32
C LYS A 218 13.56 4.20 -19.32
N ASP A 219 14.70 4.70 -18.84
CA ASP A 219 15.84 5.08 -19.65
C ASP A 219 16.92 3.97 -19.76
N ARG A 220 16.69 2.81 -19.11
CA ARG A 220 17.59 1.65 -19.09
C ARG A 220 18.95 1.99 -18.49
N ASP A 221 18.96 2.89 -17.51
CA ASP A 221 20.17 3.32 -16.79
C ASP A 221 20.47 2.43 -15.56
N GLY A 222 19.60 1.46 -15.26
CA GLY A 222 19.68 0.57 -14.11
C GLY A 222 19.10 1.15 -12.83
N ILE A 223 18.58 2.38 -12.85
CA ILE A 223 17.94 3.06 -11.73
C ILE A 223 16.44 3.15 -12.00
N CYS A 224 15.62 2.48 -11.19
CA CYS A 224 14.19 2.50 -11.39
C CYS A 224 13.53 3.83 -11.01
N GLU A 225 12.60 4.25 -11.85
CA GLU A 225 11.50 5.13 -11.50
C GLU A 225 10.29 4.37 -10.95
N LEU A 226 9.33 5.13 -10.42
CA LEU A 226 7.98 4.66 -10.14
C LEU A 226 6.99 5.23 -11.14
N MET A 227 6.24 4.35 -11.80
CA MET A 227 5.10 4.69 -12.63
C MET A 227 3.80 4.56 -11.84
N GLY A 228 3.21 5.69 -11.48
CA GLY A 228 1.94 5.76 -10.77
C GLY A 228 0.74 5.89 -11.71
N ILE A 229 -0.32 5.12 -11.46
CA ILE A 229 -1.60 5.17 -12.17
C ILE A 229 -2.72 5.37 -11.14
N GLN A 230 -3.49 6.44 -11.33
CA GLN A 230 -4.63 6.79 -10.48
C GLN A 230 -5.89 6.86 -11.33
N ARG A 231 -6.97 6.28 -10.82
CA ARG A 231 -8.27 6.31 -11.48
C ARG A 231 -8.98 7.62 -11.17
N ILE A 232 -9.60 8.21 -12.20
CA ILE A 232 -10.43 9.40 -12.06
C ILE A 232 -11.87 8.97 -12.26
N THR A 233 -12.69 9.14 -11.23
CA THR A 233 -14.09 8.72 -11.22
C THR A 233 -15.04 9.93 -11.29
N GLY A 234 -16.11 9.77 -12.06
CA GLY A 234 -17.13 10.78 -12.29
C GLY A 234 -18.32 10.62 -11.35
N ILE A 235 -19.52 10.44 -11.91
CA ILE A 235 -20.80 10.47 -11.17
C ILE A 235 -20.95 9.31 -10.17
N ALA A 236 -20.18 8.24 -10.33
CA ALA A 236 -20.13 7.09 -9.45
C ALA A 236 -18.72 6.46 -9.49
N ASN A 237 -18.40 5.60 -8.52
CA ASN A 237 -17.11 4.88 -8.49
C ASN A 237 -16.90 4.02 -9.75
N ALA A 238 -17.97 3.38 -10.26
CA ALA A 238 -17.93 2.61 -11.49
C ALA A 238 -17.73 3.48 -12.76
N ASP A 239 -18.01 4.79 -12.68
CA ASP A 239 -17.86 5.73 -13.80
C ASP A 239 -16.42 6.22 -13.89
N THR A 240 -15.53 5.39 -14.43
CA THR A 240 -14.13 5.79 -14.66
C THR A 240 -14.04 6.68 -15.91
N ILE A 241 -13.77 7.96 -15.72
CA ILE A 241 -13.69 8.95 -16.82
C ILE A 241 -12.28 9.10 -17.39
N GLY A 242 -11.27 8.64 -16.66
CA GLY A 242 -9.90 8.64 -17.12
C GLY A 242 -8.91 8.17 -16.05
N TYR A 243 -7.63 8.28 -16.38
CA TYR A 243 -6.52 7.87 -15.55
C TYR A 243 -5.46 8.97 -15.53
N ALA A 244 -5.01 9.36 -14.34
CA ALA A 244 -3.82 10.18 -14.18
C ALA A 244 -2.60 9.25 -14.09
N ASN A 245 -1.62 9.49 -14.97
CA ASN A 245 -0.38 8.73 -15.05
C ASN A 245 0.78 9.62 -14.63
N SER A 246 1.73 9.07 -13.89
CA SER A 246 2.89 9.79 -13.37
C SER A 246 4.16 8.95 -13.45
N ILE A 247 5.30 9.60 -13.71
CA ILE A 247 6.64 9.00 -13.55
C ILE A 247 7.40 9.78 -12.49
N TRP A 248 7.92 9.08 -11.48
CA TRP A 248 8.67 9.65 -10.37
C TRP A 248 10.09 9.09 -10.35
N LYS A 249 11.11 9.97 -10.32
CA LYS A 249 12.53 9.57 -10.17
C LYS A 249 13.04 10.05 -8.82
N TRP A 250 13.72 9.19 -8.06
CA TRP A 250 14.35 9.58 -6.81
C TRP A 250 15.52 10.52 -7.08
N LYS A 251 15.57 11.67 -6.39
CA LYS A 251 16.70 12.60 -6.45
C LYS A 251 16.89 13.28 -5.11
N LYS A 252 18.11 13.18 -4.56
CA LYS A 252 18.52 13.88 -3.32
C LYS A 252 17.56 13.62 -2.15
N GLY A 253 17.21 12.35 -1.91
CA GLY A 253 16.41 11.95 -0.75
C GLY A 253 14.89 12.13 -0.90
N LYS A 254 14.38 12.38 -2.11
CA LYS A 254 12.94 12.50 -2.37
C LYS A 254 12.55 12.10 -3.78
N TRP A 255 11.29 11.74 -3.97
CA TRP A 255 10.70 11.55 -5.29
C TRP A 255 10.48 12.89 -6.00
N VAL A 256 10.87 12.96 -7.27
CA VAL A 256 10.65 14.12 -8.14
C VAL A 256 9.81 13.68 -9.33
N LEU A 257 8.66 14.35 -9.50
CA LEU A 257 7.76 14.15 -10.64
C LEU A 257 8.50 14.51 -11.94
N LYS A 258 8.56 13.57 -12.87
CA LYS A 258 9.16 13.73 -14.20
C LYS A 258 8.13 13.95 -15.27
N GLU A 259 7.08 13.14 -15.24
CA GLU A 259 6.02 13.15 -16.22
C GLU A 259 4.68 13.04 -15.53
N ALA A 260 3.69 13.72 -16.08
CA ALA A 260 2.32 13.65 -15.61
C ALA A 260 1.37 13.87 -16.79
N THR A 261 0.45 12.93 -17.02
CA THR A 261 -0.51 12.97 -18.11
C THR A 261 -1.87 12.45 -17.66
N ILE A 262 -2.94 12.78 -18.40
CA ILE A 262 -4.25 12.17 -18.21
C ILE A 262 -4.70 11.54 -19.52
N THR A 263 -5.20 10.31 -19.43
CA THR A 263 -5.73 9.54 -20.57
C THR A 263 -7.15 9.09 -20.29
N LYS A 264 -8.01 9.00 -21.32
CA LYS A 264 -9.39 8.51 -21.17
C LYS A 264 -9.44 7.01 -20.85
N THR A 265 -8.53 6.24 -21.45
CA THR A 265 -8.41 4.80 -21.25
C THR A 265 -7.13 4.47 -20.50
N LEU A 266 -7.13 3.32 -19.83
CA LEU A 266 -5.95 2.80 -19.16
C LEU A 266 -4.89 2.47 -20.21
N GLN A 267 -3.71 3.08 -20.10
CA GLN A 267 -2.61 2.73 -20.98
C GLN A 267 -1.94 1.45 -20.50
N PRO A 268 -1.58 0.53 -21.40
CA PRO A 268 -0.75 -0.61 -21.03
C PRO A 268 0.60 -0.10 -20.53
N SER A 269 1.16 -0.78 -19.53
CA SER A 269 2.52 -0.49 -19.06
C SER A 269 3.52 -0.63 -20.21
N PRO A 270 4.48 0.31 -20.37
CA PRO A 270 5.58 0.12 -21.31
C PRO A 270 6.26 -1.22 -21.03
N ARG A 271 6.59 -1.98 -22.08
CA ARG A 271 7.36 -3.22 -21.96
C ARG A 271 8.84 -2.92 -21.75
#